data_AF-A0A151MRY5-F1
#
_entry.id   AF-A0A151MRY5-F1
#
_cell.length_a   1.000
_cell.length_b   1.000
_cell.length_c   1.000
_cell.angle_alpha   90.00
_cell.angle_beta   90.00
_cell.angle_gamma   90.00
#
_symmetry.space_group_name_H-M   'P 1'
#
loop_
_entity.id
_entity.type
_entity.pdbx_description
1 polymer ?
#
loop_
_entity_poly.entity_id
_entity_poly.type
_entity_poly.pdbx_seq_one_letter_code
_entity_poly.pdbx_strand_id
1 'polypeptide(L)' 'MVDGSNAPLANETIKLYVPGDKIDRNYTTDEQGTVWFSIDTTNFTAASINIQARHKSTEYCYDSNWVVPEYARDITLRL' A
#
# COMPACT_ATOMS: atom_id res chain seq x y z
N MET A 1 4.27 8.26 3.09
CA MET A 1 4.30 8.27 1.62
C MET A 1 4.77 9.63 1.17
N VAL A 2 5.68 9.66 0.20
CA VAL A 2 6.27 10.89 -0.33
C VAL A 2 6.35 10.80 -1.86
N ASP A 3 6.43 11.94 -2.54
CA ASP A 3 6.69 12.02 -3.98
C ASP A 3 8.20 11.96 -4.30
N GLY A 4 8.55 12.11 -5.60
CA GLY A 4 9.94 12.09 -6.06
C GLY A 4 10.80 13.27 -5.58
N SER A 5 10.21 14.30 -4.97
CA SER A 5 10.90 15.42 -4.34
C SER A 5 11.06 15.27 -2.82
N ASN A 6 10.66 14.11 -2.26
CA ASN A 6 10.53 13.83 -0.83
C ASN A 6 9.45 14.66 -0.11
N ALA A 7 8.51 15.27 -0.83
CA ALA A 7 7.38 15.95 -0.21
C ALA A 7 6.32 14.94 0.26
N PRO A 8 5.72 15.11 1.46
CA PRO A 8 4.65 14.24 1.93
C PRO A 8 3.44 14.22 0.99
N LEU A 9 2.95 13.02 0.68
CA LEU A 9 1.72 12.80 -0.07
C LEU A 9 0.53 12.78 0.88
N ALA A 10 0.03 13.96 1.25
CA ALA A 10 -1.11 14.12 2.15
C ALA A 10 -2.46 13.96 1.44
N ASN A 11 -3.47 13.49 2.17
CA ASN A 11 -4.84 13.30 1.69
C ASN A 11 -4.94 12.42 0.43
N GLU A 12 -4.00 11.49 0.28
CA GLU A 12 -3.96 10.54 -0.82
C GLU A 12 -4.57 9.21 -0.38
N THR A 13 -5.38 8.60 -1.25
CA THR A 13 -6.05 7.32 -0.93
C THR A 13 -5.27 6.14 -1.48
N ILE A 14 -4.92 5.22 -0.60
CA ILE A 14 -4.34 3.93 -0.95
C ILE A 14 -5.35 2.81 -0.73
N LYS A 15 -5.16 1.72 -1.48
CA LYS A 15 -5.88 0.47 -1.29
C LYS A 15 -4.93 -0.56 -0.66
N LEU A 16 -5.35 -1.13 0.48
CA LEU A 16 -4.60 -2.16 1.20
C LEU A 16 -5.18 -3.54 0.87
N TYR A 17 -4.33 -4.40 0.32
CA TYR A 17 -4.59 -5.81 0.06
C TYR A 17 -3.96 -6.65 1.18
N VAL A 18 -4.80 -7.44 1.86
CA VAL A 18 -4.39 -8.38 2.90
C VAL A 18 -4.80 -9.79 2.47
N PRO A 19 -3.87 -10.74 2.28
CA PRO A 19 -4.19 -12.10 1.87
C PRO A 19 -5.18 -12.74 2.84
N GLY A 20 -6.27 -13.32 2.33
CA GLY A 20 -7.28 -13.96 3.17
C GLY A 20 -8.33 -13.01 3.74
N ASP A 21 -8.15 -11.68 3.69
CA ASP A 21 -9.28 -10.76 3.81
C ASP A 21 -10.08 -10.78 2.50
N LYS A 22 -11.41 -10.72 2.60
CA LYS A 22 -12.31 -10.77 1.43
C LYS A 22 -12.42 -9.42 0.74
N ILE A 23 -12.07 -8.34 1.41
CA ILE A 23 -12.32 -6.97 0.96
C ILE A 23 -11.05 -6.13 1.14
N ASP A 24 -10.57 -5.58 0.03
CA ASP A 24 -9.53 -4.54 0.06
C ASP A 24 -10.07 -3.26 0.71
N ARG A 25 -9.29 -2.66 1.60
CA ARG A 25 -9.70 -1.46 2.34
C ARG A 25 -9.01 -0.22 1.82
N ASN A 26 -9.75 0.88 1.76
CA ASN A 26 -9.21 2.18 1.41
C ASN A 26 -8.75 2.90 2.67
N TYR A 27 -7.57 3.52 2.60
CA TYR A 27 -6.99 4.32 3.66
C TYR A 27 -6.47 5.63 3.09
N THR A 28 -6.64 6.71 3.83
CA THR A 28 -6.22 8.05 3.42
C THR A 28 -5.06 8.52 4.28
N THR A 29 -4.00 9.03 3.64
CA THR A 29 -2.83 9.55 4.34
C THR A 29 -3.12 10.88 5.03
N ASP A 30 -2.49 11.08 6.19
CA ASP A 30 -2.50 12.34 6.94
C ASP A 30 -1.57 13.41 6.31
N GLU A 31 -1.46 14.56 6.97
CA GLU A 31 -0.62 15.69 6.53
C GLU A 31 0.87 15.33 6.38
N GLN A 32 1.34 14.29 7.06
CA GLN A 32 2.71 13.79 6.98
C GLN A 32 2.83 12.65 5.96
N GLY A 33 1.78 12.38 5.19
CA GLY A 33 1.72 11.27 4.24
C GLY A 33 1.67 9.90 4.91
N THR A 34 1.34 9.83 6.21
CA THR A 34 1.32 8.61 7.01
C THR A 34 -0.09 8.06 7.11
N VAL A 35 -0.23 6.75 7.28
CA VAL A 35 -1.53 6.14 7.51
C VAL A 35 -1.43 4.96 8.45
N TRP A 36 -2.45 4.81 9.30
CA TRP A 36 -2.55 3.77 10.30
C TRP A 36 -3.63 2.78 9.91
N PHE A 37 -3.33 1.49 10.05
CA PHE A 37 -4.27 0.40 9.81
C PHE A 37 -4.16 -0.67 10.89
N SER A 38 -5.19 -1.50 11.00
CA SER A 38 -5.22 -2.65 11.89
C SER A 38 -5.75 -3.86 11.12
N ILE A 39 -5.21 -5.04 11.43
CA ILE A 39 -5.55 -6.30 10.79
C ILE A 39 -5.99 -7.26 11.89
N ASP A 40 -7.19 -7.82 11.73
CA ASP A 40 -7.67 -8.92 12.57
C ASP A 40 -7.07 -10.23 12.05
N THR A 41 -6.18 -10.82 12.84
CA THR A 41 -5.45 -12.04 12.47
C THR A 41 -6.10 -13.31 12.98
N THR A 42 -7.28 -13.24 13.61
CA THR A 42 -7.91 -14.38 14.33
C THR A 42 -8.10 -15.62 13.46
N ASN A 43 -8.39 -15.44 12.16
CA ASN A 43 -8.67 -16.53 11.23
C ASN A 43 -7.49 -16.90 10.32
N PHE A 44 -6.30 -16.33 10.56
CA PHE A 44 -5.13 -16.59 9.74
C PHE A 44 -4.43 -17.88 10.19
N THR A 45 -4.18 -18.77 9.24
CA THR A 45 -3.51 -20.06 9.50
C THR A 45 -2.08 -20.10 8.95
N ALA A 46 -1.70 -19.14 8.11
CA ALA A 46 -0.35 -19.01 7.59
C ALA A 46 0.60 -18.45 8.66
N ALA A 47 1.86 -18.88 8.68
CA ALA A 47 2.88 -18.37 9.59
C ALA A 47 3.33 -16.93 9.27
N SER A 48 2.96 -16.43 8.08
CA SER A 48 3.30 -15.08 7.64
C SER A 48 2.26 -14.56 6.66
N ILE A 49 2.07 -13.23 6.68
CA ILE A 49 1.19 -12.53 5.74
C ILE A 49 1.97 -11.45 5.00
N ASN A 50 1.74 -11.36 3.69
CA ASN A 50 2.33 -10.37 2.80
C ASN A 50 1.27 -9.33 2.47
N ILE A 51 1.46 -8.10 2.92
CA ILE A 51 0.48 -7.03 2.76
C ILE A 51 0.95 -6.09 1.65
N GLN A 52 0.03 -5.67 0.79
CA GLN A 52 0.34 -4.76 -0.31
C GLN A 52 -0.51 -3.49 -0.24
N ALA A 53 0.14 -2.34 -0.18
CA ALA A 53 -0.49 -1.04 -0.34
C ALA A 53 -0.32 -0.56 -1.79
N ARG A 54 -1.42 -0.15 -2.45
CA ARG A 54 -1.41 0.41 -3.81
C ARG A 54 -1.94 1.84 -3.80
N HIS A 55 -1.13 2.76 -4.29
CA HIS A 55 -1.51 4.16 -4.53
C HIS A 55 -1.79 4.35 -6.02
N LYS A 56 -3.06 4.62 -6.36
CA LYS A 56 -3.59 4.77 -7.74
C LYS A 56 -3.45 3.48 -8.59
N SER A 57 -4.57 2.92 -9.04
CA SER A 57 -4.56 1.74 -9.90
C SER A 57 -4.27 2.16 -11.34
N THR A 58 -3.01 2.09 -11.77
CA THR A 58 -2.57 2.16 -13.17
C THR A 58 -3.25 3.25 -14.01
N GLU A 59 -2.65 4.44 -14.07
CA GLU A 59 -2.67 5.17 -15.34
C GLU A 59 -1.64 4.47 -16.23
N TYR A 60 -2.09 3.80 -17.28
CA TYR A 60 -1.20 3.26 -18.31
C TYR A 60 -0.54 4.44 -19.03
N CYS A 61 0.65 4.83 -18.58
CA CYS A 61 1.50 5.74 -19.34
C CYS A 61 2.15 4.93 -20.46
N TYR A 62 1.58 5.01 -21.67
CA TYR A 62 2.16 4.43 -22.90
C TYR A 62 3.37 5.25 -23.38
N ASP A 63 4.35 5.46 -22.50
CA ASP A 63 5.63 6.07 -22.85
C ASP A 63 6.72 5.01 -22.79
N SER A 64 7.50 4.88 -23.86
CA SER A 64 8.66 3.97 -23.93
C SER A 64 9.70 4.22 -22.84
N ASN A 65 9.70 5.41 -22.24
CA ASN A 65 10.63 5.81 -21.18
C ASN A 65 9.99 5.75 -19.77
N TRP A 66 8.81 5.16 -19.62
CA TRP A 66 8.15 5.08 -18.32
C TRP A 66 8.93 4.20 -17.34
N VAL A 67 9.30 4.77 -16.20
CA VAL A 67 9.94 4.06 -15.09
C VAL A 67 8.86 3.73 -14.06
N VAL A 68 8.66 2.45 -13.79
CA VAL A 68 7.78 2.02 -12.68
C VAL A 68 8.45 2.43 -11.37
N PRO A 69 7.76 3.18 -10.48
CA PRO A 69 8.34 3.48 -9.18
C PRO A 69 8.57 2.18 -8.41
N GLU A 70 9.81 1.92 -8.00
CA GLU A 70 10.11 0.84 -7.05
C GLU A 70 9.82 1.31 -5.63
N TYR A 71 8.64 0.95 -5.14
CA TYR A 71 8.33 1.03 -3.72
C TYR A 71 9.07 -0.12 -3.02
N ALA A 72 9.81 0.18 -1.94
CA ALA A 72 10.45 -0.84 -1.11
C ALA A 72 9.40 -1.90 -0.73
N ARG A 73 9.65 -3.13 -1.18
CA ARG A 73 8.65 -4.19 -1.23
C ARG A 73 8.32 -4.76 0.14
N ASP A 74 7.05 -5.12 0.28
CA ASP A 74 6.48 -6.13 1.16
C ASP A 74 6.80 -6.03 2.65
N ILE A 75 5.85 -5.46 3.39
CA ILE A 75 5.77 -5.66 4.83
C ILE A 75 5.30 -7.10 5.06
N THR A 76 6.23 -7.95 5.51
CA THR A 76 5.92 -9.30 5.98
C THR A 76 5.65 -9.25 7.48
N LEU A 77 4.42 -9.53 7.89
CA LEU A 77 4.12 -9.76 9.30
C LEU A 77 4.26 -11.25 9.61
N ARG A 78 5.05 -11.56 10.65
CA ARG A 78 5.11 -12.90 11.24
C ARG A 78 4.09 -12.95 12.37
N LEU A 79 3.23 -13.97 12.36
CA LEU A 79 2.18 -14.19 13.34
C LEU A 79 2.66 -15.05 14.50
#